data_AF-A0A0F9AYQ7-F1
#
_entry.id   AF-A0A0F9AYQ7-F1
#
_cell.length_a   1.000
_cell.length_b   1.000
_cell.length_c   1.000
_cell.angle_alpha   90.00
_cell.angle_beta   90.00
_cell.angle_gamma   90.00
#
_symmetry.space_group_name_H-M   'P 1'
#
loop_
_entity.id
_entity.type
_entity.pdbx_description
1 polymer ?
#
loop_
_entity_poly.entity_id
_entity_poly.type
_entity_poly.pdbx_seq_one_letter_code
_entity_poly.pdbx_strand_id
1 'polypeptide(L)'
;MYKLKLHKNLESAKWQKFSMKQRELMIANELNRAKNWIEKNDLQEVNNCYERALELLDLTVEITKSGNRLREYLRLREMMGKLYIEKKGRPKLNNQVFNCICTMS
;
A
#
# COMPACT_ATOMS: atom_id res chain seq x y z
N MET A 1 -9.58 10.22 9.79
CA MET A 1 -9.05 8.88 9.50
C MET A 1 -9.88 7.82 10.19
N TYR A 2 -10.18 6.69 9.54
CA TYR A 2 -10.80 5.55 10.22
C TYR A 2 -9.77 4.84 11.11
N LYS A 3 -10.22 4.09 12.11
CA LYS A 3 -9.34 3.36 13.03
C LYS A 3 -8.57 2.27 12.27
N LEU A 4 -7.24 2.34 12.31
CA LEU A 4 -6.37 1.32 11.72
C LEU A 4 -6.61 -0.04 12.40
N LYS A 5 -6.85 -1.05 11.59
CA LYS A 5 -7.13 -2.42 12.02
C LYS A 5 -5.83 -3.18 12.27
N LEU A 6 -4.84 -3.03 11.39
CA LEU A 6 -3.58 -3.79 11.42
C LEU A 6 -2.43 -2.99 12.04
N HIS A 7 -2.31 -1.70 11.73
CA HIS A 7 -1.31 -0.81 12.35
C HIS A 7 -1.88 -0.01 13.53
N LYS A 8 -2.45 -0.71 14.53
CA LYS A 8 -3.25 -0.11 15.63
C LYS A 8 -2.56 1.04 16.40
N ASN A 9 -1.24 1.03 16.49
CA ASN A 9 -0.44 2.00 17.25
C ASN A 9 0.27 3.04 16.37
N LEU A 10 0.04 2.99 15.06
CA LEU A 10 0.63 3.91 14.10
C LEU A 10 -0.31 5.09 13.90
N GLU A 11 0.19 6.28 14.21
CA GLU A 11 -0.57 7.54 14.08
C GLU A 11 0.05 8.39 12.97
N SER A 12 -0.74 9.25 12.33
CA SER A 12 -0.28 10.16 11.28
C SER A 12 0.92 11.01 11.72
N ALA A 13 0.96 11.47 12.98
CA ALA A 13 2.08 12.22 13.54
C ALA A 13 3.39 11.40 13.62
N LYS A 14 3.31 10.10 13.89
CA LYS A 14 4.47 9.19 13.85
C LYS A 14 4.85 8.88 12.41
N TRP A 15 3.86 8.65 11.55
CA TRP A 15 4.06 8.35 10.13
C TRP A 15 4.72 9.51 9.36
N GLN A 16 4.40 10.75 9.75
CA GLN A 16 4.98 11.94 9.15
C GLN A 16 6.50 12.06 9.36
N LYS A 17 7.05 11.44 10.42
CA LYS A 17 8.48 11.46 10.73
C LYS A 17 9.33 10.70 9.72
N PHE A 18 8.75 9.74 9.00
CA PHE A 18 9.45 9.05 7.92
C PHE A 18 9.58 9.94 6.69
N SER A 19 10.67 9.80 5.94
CA SER A 19 10.80 10.45 4.64
C SER A 19 9.76 9.89 3.67
N MET A 20 9.46 10.65 2.61
CA MET A 20 8.56 10.18 1.56
C MET A 20 8.99 8.81 1.00
N LYS A 21 10.29 8.65 0.71
CA LYS A 21 10.80 7.40 0.16
C LYS A 21 10.71 6.23 1.15
N GLN A 22 10.89 6.50 2.45
CA GLN A 22 10.69 5.48 3.49
C GLN A 22 9.23 5.00 3.53
N ARG A 23 8.26 5.92 3.46
CA ARG A 23 6.84 5.56 3.43
C ARG A 23 6.49 4.73 2.21
N GLU A 24 6.97 5.12 1.03
CA GLU A 24 6.79 4.36 -0.21
C GLU A 24 7.40 2.97 -0.13
N LEU A 25 8.61 2.85 0.41
CA LEU A 25 9.29 1.57 0.58
C LEU A 25 8.54 0.65 1.54
N MET A 26 7.95 1.18 2.61
CA MET A 26 7.15 0.39 3.55
C MET A 26 5.87 -0.15 2.89
N ILE A 27 5.19 0.65 2.05
CA ILE A 27 4.05 0.19 1.26
C ILE A 27 4.50 -0.86 0.22
N ALA A 28 5.60 -0.61 -0.49
CA ALA A 28 6.17 -1.53 -1.47
C ALA A 28 6.58 -2.87 -0.84
N ASN A 29 7.09 -2.86 0.39
CA ASN A 29 7.45 -4.07 1.13
C ASN A 29 6.24 -4.97 1.40
N GLU A 30 5.06 -4.40 1.68
CA GLU A 30 3.84 -5.20 1.85
C GLU A 30 3.36 -5.80 0.51
N LEU A 31 3.54 -5.11 -0.61
CA LEU A 31 3.29 -5.66 -1.95
C LEU A 31 4.27 -6.77 -2.34
N ASN A 32 5.54 -6.63 -1.96
CA ASN A 32 6.53 -7.69 -2.14
C ASN A 32 6.22 -8.90 -1.24
N ARG A 33 5.76 -8.67 0.00
CA ARG A 33 5.26 -9.73 0.88
C ARG A 33 4.06 -10.45 0.29
N ALA A 34 3.11 -9.71 -0.29
CA ALA A 34 1.96 -10.29 -0.99
C ALA A 34 2.39 -11.21 -2.12
N LYS A 35 3.38 -10.82 -2.94
CA LYS A 35 3.95 -11.67 -4.01
C LYS A 35 4.40 -13.04 -3.48
N ASN A 36 5.14 -13.07 -2.38
CA ASN A 36 5.62 -14.32 -1.78
C ASN A 36 4.46 -15.22 -1.32
N TRP A 37 3.36 -14.65 -0.85
CA TRP A 37 2.17 -15.40 -0.45
C TRP A 37 1.31 -15.87 -1.62
N ILE A 38 1.29 -15.10 -2.72
CA ILE A 38 0.69 -15.53 -3.98
C ILE A 38 1.38 -16.79 -4.50
N GLU A 39 2.73 -16.82 -4.49
CA GLU A 39 3.51 -17.99 -4.91
C GLU A 39 3.22 -19.23 -4.05
N LYS A 40 2.86 -19.02 -2.78
CA LYS A 40 2.45 -20.07 -1.83
C LYS A 40 0.96 -20.42 -1.89
N ASN A 41 0.19 -19.74 -2.75
CA ASN A 41 -1.26 -19.87 -2.88
C ASN A 41 -2.04 -19.60 -1.56
N ASP A 42 -1.49 -18.76 -0.67
CA ASP A 42 -2.16 -18.35 0.57
C ASP A 42 -2.88 -17.02 0.38
N LEU A 43 -4.12 -17.09 -0.14
CA LEU A 43 -4.91 -15.90 -0.46
C LEU A 43 -5.31 -15.08 0.77
N GLN A 44 -5.39 -15.71 1.95
CA GLN A 44 -5.71 -14.98 3.18
C GLN A 44 -4.56 -14.06 3.57
N GLU A 45 -3.32 -14.56 3.52
CA GLU A 45 -2.15 -13.73 3.79
C GLU A 45 -1.92 -12.68 2.71
N VAL A 46 -2.23 -12.97 1.44
CA VAL A 46 -2.24 -11.96 0.37
C VAL A 46 -3.19 -10.80 0.72
N ASN A 47 -4.41 -11.10 1.14
CA ASN A 47 -5.37 -10.07 1.55
C ASN A 47 -4.87 -9.28 2.77
N ASN A 48 -4.27 -9.94 3.75
CA ASN A 48 -3.68 -9.28 4.91
C ASN A 48 -2.56 -8.30 4.51
N CYS A 49 -1.73 -8.66 3.53
CA CYS A 49 -0.70 -7.77 2.98
C CYS A 49 -1.31 -6.55 2.28
N TYR A 50 -2.38 -6.75 1.49
CA TYR A 50 -3.07 -5.65 0.82
C TYR A 50 -3.77 -4.71 1.79
N GLU A 51 -4.40 -5.22 2.84
CA GLU A 51 -4.96 -4.38 3.91
C GLU A 51 -3.88 -3.53 4.58
N ARG A 52 -2.70 -4.11 4.89
CA ARG A 52 -1.57 -3.36 5.46
C ARG A 52 -1.08 -2.27 4.51
N ALA A 53 -0.88 -2.60 3.23
CA ALA A 53 -0.44 -1.64 2.23
C ALA A 53 -1.44 -0.48 2.05
N LEU A 54 -2.75 -0.78 2.05
CA LEU A 54 -3.82 0.23 1.98
C LEU A 54 -3.81 1.15 3.20
N GLU A 55 -3.65 0.63 4.42
CA GLU A 55 -3.55 1.45 5.64
C GLU A 55 -2.36 2.43 5.59
N LEU A 56 -1.20 1.95 5.14
CA LEU A 56 0.00 2.78 5.00
C LEU A 56 -0.14 3.83 3.89
N LEU A 57 -0.81 3.47 2.80
CA LEU A 57 -1.11 4.39 1.71
C LEU A 57 -2.11 5.47 2.15
N ASP A 58 -3.16 5.10 2.89
CA ASP A 58 -4.15 6.05 3.44
C ASP A 58 -3.48 7.04 4.40
N LEU A 59 -2.59 6.56 5.28
CA LEU A 59 -1.77 7.43 6.12
C LEU A 59 -0.89 8.38 5.29
N THR A 60 -0.33 7.89 4.18
CA THR A 60 0.52 8.70 3.28
C THR A 60 -0.29 9.77 2.56
N VAL A 61 -1.49 9.43 2.07
CA VAL A 61 -2.44 10.36 1.46
C VAL A 61 -2.81 11.46 2.45
N GLU A 62 -3.12 11.11 3.70
CA GLU A 62 -3.53 12.07 4.74
C GLU A 62 -2.48 13.16 5.00
N ILE A 63 -1.20 12.81 5.01
CA ILE A 63 -0.11 13.73 5.33
C ILE A 63 0.51 14.41 4.10
N THR A 64 0.12 14.01 2.88
CA THR A 64 0.69 14.55 1.64
C THR A 64 -0.01 15.85 1.25
N LYS A 65 0.74 16.96 1.30
CA LYS A 65 0.22 18.30 0.99
C LYS A 65 0.34 18.71 -0.49
N SER A 66 1.25 18.09 -1.25
CA SER A 66 1.48 18.44 -2.65
C SER A 66 0.40 17.82 -3.56
N GLY A 67 -0.34 18.66 -4.28
CA GLY A 67 -1.48 18.23 -5.10
C GLY A 67 -1.12 17.21 -6.20
N ASN A 68 0.05 17.36 -6.84
CA ASN A 68 0.50 16.42 -7.87
C ASN A 68 0.78 15.03 -7.27
N ARG A 69 1.51 14.98 -6.15
CA ARG A 69 1.83 13.70 -5.48
C ARG A 69 0.61 13.06 -4.84
N LEU A 70 -0.25 13.87 -4.23
CA LEU A 70 -1.52 13.40 -3.69
C LEU A 70 -2.36 12.71 -4.76
N ARG A 71 -2.42 13.28 -5.97
CA ARG A 71 -3.12 12.67 -7.10
C ARG A 71 -2.55 11.31 -7.47
N GLU A 72 -1.23 11.17 -7.51
CA GLU A 72 -0.59 9.89 -7.81
C GLU A 72 -0.85 8.84 -6.71
N TYR A 73 -0.80 9.21 -5.43
CA TYR A 73 -1.16 8.28 -4.34
C TYR A 73 -2.63 7.88 -4.38
N LEU A 74 -3.54 8.79 -4.73
CA LEU A 74 -4.96 8.47 -4.90
C LEU A 74 -5.19 7.52 -6.09
N ARG A 75 -4.48 7.70 -7.21
CA ARG A 75 -4.51 6.75 -8.34
C ARG A 75 -3.97 5.37 -7.94
N LEU A 76 -2.86 5.34 -7.21
CA LEU A 76 -2.32 4.09 -6.67
C LEU A 76 -3.34 3.40 -5.74
N ARG A 77 -4.06 4.18 -4.93
CA ARG A 77 -5.10 3.69 -4.04
C ARG A 77 -6.25 3.04 -4.80
N GLU A 78 -6.67 3.62 -5.93
CA GLU A 78 -7.67 3.02 -6.81
C GLU A 78 -7.19 1.69 -7.41
N MET A 79 -5.93 1.63 -7.86
CA MET A 79 -5.32 0.39 -8.37
C MET A 79 -5.26 -0.69 -7.29
N MET A 80 -4.85 -0.33 -6.07
CA MET A 80 -4.85 -1.19 -4.90
C MET A 80 -6.25 -1.70 -4.56
N GLY A 81 -7.27 -0.83 -4.61
CA GLY A 81 -8.66 -1.19 -4.37
C GLY A 81 -9.17 -2.25 -5.36
N LYS A 82 -8.85 -2.10 -6.66
CA LYS A 82 -9.16 -3.11 -7.68
C LYS A 82 -8.47 -4.45 -7.37
N LEU A 83 -7.17 -4.41 -7.05
CA LEU A 83 -6.40 -5.60 -6.70
C LEU A 83 -6.99 -6.35 -5.48
N TYR A 84 -7.42 -5.60 -4.45
CA TYR A 84 -8.02 -6.16 -3.24
C TYR A 84 -9.39 -6.81 -3.49
N ILE A 85 -10.27 -6.15 -4.26
CA ILE A 85 -11.62 -6.66 -4.55
C ILE A 85 -11.57 -7.97 -5.36
N GLU A 86 -10.58 -8.12 -6.25
CA GLU A 86 -10.47 -9.31 -7.09
C GLU A 86 -10.20 -10.61 -6.32
N LYS A 87 -9.63 -10.54 -5.10
CA LYS A 87 -9.37 -11.68 -4.18
C LYS A 87 -8.73 -12.93 -4.80
N LYS A 88 -7.99 -12.76 -5.90
CA LYS A 88 -7.44 -13.85 -6.72
C LYS A 88 -5.91 -13.95 -6.68
N GLY A 89 -5.23 -13.11 -5.88
CA GLY A 89 -3.77 -13.10 -5.77
C GLY A 89 -3.09 -13.04 -7.13
N ARG A 90 -3.34 -12.01 -7.94
CA ARG A 90 -2.83 -11.93 -9.32
C ARG A 90 -1.38 -11.40 -9.34
N PRO A 91 -0.36 -12.23 -9.67
CA PRO A 91 1.04 -11.81 -9.59
C PRO A 91 1.36 -10.63 -10.53
N LYS A 92 0.80 -10.63 -11.74
CA LYS A 92 1.04 -9.56 -12.73
C LYS A 92 0.54 -8.20 -12.23
N LEU A 93 -0.68 -8.15 -11.72
CA LEU A 93 -1.27 -6.91 -11.21
C LEU A 93 -0.56 -6.44 -9.93
N ASN A 94 -0.22 -7.37 -9.03
CA ASN A 94 0.60 -7.08 -7.87
C ASN A 94 1.94 -6.39 -8.26
N ASN A 95 2.63 -6.95 -9.25
CA ASN A 95 3.90 -6.41 -9.72
C ASN A 95 3.73 -5.05 -10.41
N GLN A 96 2.63 -4.82 -11.14
CA GLN A 96 2.34 -3.50 -11.71
C GLN A 96 2.21 -2.45 -10.61
N VAL A 97 1.41 -2.73 -9.57
CA VAL A 97 1.23 -1.80 -8.44
C VAL A 97 2.55 -1.59 -7.68
N PHE A 98 3.31 -2.66 -7.45
CA PHE A 98 4.65 -2.58 -6.83
C PHE A 98 5.61 -1.69 -7.63
N ASN A 99 5.64 -1.84 -8.95
CA ASN A 99 6.49 -1.02 -9.80
C ASN A 99 6.06 0.44 -9.78
N CYS A 100 4.74 0.71 -9.88
CA CYS A 100 4.20 2.07 -9.82
C CYS A 100 4.71 2.84 -8.59
N ILE A 101 4.62 2.24 -7.40
CA ILE A 101 5.08 2.90 -6.18
C ILE A 101 6.61 3.03 -6.10
N CYS A 102 7.36 2.06 -6.64
CA CYS A 102 8.82 2.14 -6.67
C CYS A 102 9.34 3.27 -7.57
N THR A 103 8.62 3.56 -8.67
CA THR A 103 8.99 4.55 -9.70
C THR A 103 8.42 5.95 -9.48
N MET A 104 7.63 6.18 -8.42
CA MET A 104 7.17 7.53 -8.06
C MET A 104 8.38 8.43 -7.75
N SER A 105 8.59 9.47 -8.57
CA SER A 105 9.63 10.51 -8.44
C SER A 105 9.02 11.89 -8.12
#